data_AF-X0WK65-F1
#
_entry.id   AF-X0WK65-F1
#
_cell.length_a   1.000
_cell.length_b   1.000
_cell.length_c   1.000
_cell.angle_alpha   90.00
_cell.angle_beta   90.00
_cell.angle_gamma   90.00
#
_symmetry.space_group_name_H-M   'P 1'
#
loop_
_entity.id
_entity.type
_entity.pdbx_description
1 polymer ?
#
loop_
_entity_poly.entity_id
_entity_poly.type
_entity_poly.pdbx_seq_one_letter_code
_entity_poly.pdbx_strand_id
1 'polypeptide(L)'
;PFDTIPQAYKDWYKAILFNGSRFAPPTDPVQVIIVPVVVQTVLGNESFDITEIYEYNSNVIKYISIDGTRATITTKDLYIGHNAIPQTCNKNLHVAITPYSNKIISAVLLDGDILLHNSTDGKTPSHDIKADDIMSYNGRVYIKNGDMVSELDCVEMGNGVHVVPKHVGNVMENATKFYDGVIIQNVLGSFMASIFPEAGVHHQIQCDEFKGYQVIEAKYKNNVLMVIASKKGKYDKFILKFDDKFSSYSLRKVDDISYT
;
A
#
# COMPACT_ATOMS: atom_id res chain seq x y z
N PRO A 1 31.64 5.40 -17.48
CA PRO A 1 30.19 5.50 -17.22
C PRO A 1 29.68 4.35 -16.31
N PHE A 2 30.18 4.28 -15.08
CA PHE A 2 29.82 3.26 -14.06
C PHE A 2 29.41 3.90 -12.72
N ASP A 3 29.16 5.21 -12.70
CA ASP A 3 28.88 5.98 -11.47
C ASP A 3 27.38 6.21 -11.24
N THR A 4 26.53 5.60 -12.07
CA THR A 4 25.06 5.71 -12.00
C THR A 4 24.38 4.39 -11.63
N ILE A 5 25.17 3.32 -11.41
CA ILE A 5 24.66 1.99 -11.08
C ILE A 5 24.68 1.85 -9.55
N PRO A 6 23.56 1.45 -8.90
CA PRO A 6 23.53 1.14 -7.48
C PRO A 6 24.62 0.14 -7.09
N GLN A 7 25.25 0.34 -5.94
CA GLN A 7 26.45 -0.39 -5.54
C GLN A 7 26.24 -1.92 -5.57
N ALA A 8 25.07 -2.39 -5.14
CA ALA A 8 24.71 -3.82 -5.17
C ALA A 8 24.74 -4.42 -6.60
N TYR A 9 24.25 -3.70 -7.61
CA TYR A 9 24.32 -4.15 -8.99
C TYR A 9 25.74 -4.06 -9.54
N LYS A 10 26.49 -3.02 -9.18
CA LYS A 10 27.89 -2.87 -9.61
C LYS A 10 28.76 -4.02 -9.13
N ASP A 11 28.58 -4.45 -7.88
CA ASP A 11 29.34 -5.55 -7.29
C ASP A 11 28.90 -6.90 -7.86
N TRP A 12 27.60 -7.10 -8.10
CA TRP A 12 27.10 -8.28 -8.78
C TRP A 12 27.62 -8.39 -10.23
N TYR A 13 27.59 -7.30 -11.00
CA TYR A 13 28.14 -7.27 -12.37
C TYR A 13 29.64 -7.57 -12.38
N LYS A 14 30.39 -7.05 -11.41
CA LYS A 14 31.82 -7.38 -11.26
C LYS A 14 32.02 -8.87 -10.98
N ALA A 15 31.23 -9.45 -10.08
CA ALA A 15 31.34 -10.85 -9.70
C ALA A 15 31.07 -11.80 -10.89
N ILE A 16 30.07 -11.50 -11.71
CA ILE A 16 29.72 -12.33 -12.88
C ILE A 16 30.66 -12.11 -14.06
N LEU A 17 30.87 -10.85 -14.46
CA LEU A 17 31.52 -10.55 -15.74
C LEU A 17 33.05 -10.59 -15.65
N PHE A 18 33.62 -10.31 -14.48
CA PHE A 18 35.08 -10.24 -14.31
C PHE A 18 35.63 -11.39 -13.47
N ASN A 19 34.88 -11.85 -12.46
CA ASN A 19 35.36 -12.88 -11.53
C ASN A 19 34.79 -14.29 -11.81
N GLY A 20 33.97 -14.45 -12.86
CA GLY A 20 33.40 -15.74 -13.26
C GLY A 20 32.52 -16.43 -12.22
N SER A 21 32.08 -15.69 -11.18
CA SER A 21 31.31 -16.22 -10.07
C SER A 21 29.81 -16.19 -10.41
N ARG A 22 29.05 -17.22 -9.99
CA ARG A 22 27.59 -17.28 -10.23
C ARG A 22 26.84 -16.88 -8.95
N PHE A 23 26.45 -15.62 -8.85
CA PHE A 23 25.54 -15.12 -7.82
C PHE A 23 24.17 -14.84 -8.40
N ALA A 24 23.10 -15.06 -7.62
CA ALA A 24 21.77 -14.62 -8.00
C ALA A 24 21.74 -13.09 -8.15
N PRO A 25 21.03 -12.52 -9.15
CA PRO A 25 20.88 -11.08 -9.29
C PRO A 25 20.29 -10.47 -8.01
N PRO A 26 20.75 -9.27 -7.60
CA PRO A 26 20.11 -8.53 -6.52
C PRO A 26 18.62 -8.38 -6.84
N THR A 27 17.76 -8.79 -5.91
CA THR A 27 16.29 -8.72 -6.05
C THR A 27 15.73 -7.33 -5.81
N ASP A 28 16.51 -6.42 -5.20
CA ASP A 28 16.13 -5.02 -4.97
C ASP A 28 17.36 -4.08 -5.11
N PRO A 29 17.34 -3.08 -6.02
CA PRO A 29 18.42 -2.09 -6.19
C PRO A 29 18.54 -1.06 -5.10
N VAL A 30 17.52 -0.95 -4.26
CA VAL A 30 17.38 0.18 -3.38
C VAL A 30 17.86 -0.30 -2.02
N GLN A 31 18.93 0.32 -1.50
CA GLN A 31 19.04 0.43 -0.05
C GLN A 31 17.66 0.84 0.41
N VAL A 32 16.96 0.01 1.16
CA VAL A 32 15.76 0.43 1.88
C VAL A 32 16.24 1.58 2.73
N ILE A 33 16.10 2.81 2.22
CA ILE A 33 16.32 4.01 2.99
C ILE A 33 15.21 3.92 4.00
N ILE A 34 15.56 3.48 5.21
CA ILE A 34 14.69 3.60 6.35
C ILE A 34 14.62 5.09 6.59
N VAL A 35 13.68 5.73 5.90
CA VAL A 35 13.33 7.11 6.11
C VAL A 35 12.86 7.23 7.55
N PRO A 36 13.57 7.97 8.42
CA PRO A 36 12.99 8.30 9.70
C PRO A 36 11.77 9.18 9.43
N VAL A 37 10.59 8.73 9.86
CA VAL A 37 9.39 9.56 9.82
C VAL A 37 9.64 10.77 10.71
N VAL A 38 9.94 11.92 10.10
CA VAL A 38 10.01 13.19 10.83
C VAL A 38 8.58 13.63 11.09
N VAL A 39 8.11 13.37 12.30
CA VAL A 39 6.79 13.84 12.75
C VAL A 39 6.87 15.35 12.92
N GLN A 40 6.28 16.11 11.99
CA GLN A 40 6.08 17.54 12.16
C GLN A 40 4.81 17.78 12.99
N THR A 41 4.96 18.33 14.18
CA THR A 41 3.83 18.76 15.01
C THR A 41 3.28 20.06 14.45
N VAL A 42 2.09 20.01 13.85
CA VAL A 42 1.35 21.21 13.47
C VAL A 42 0.64 21.72 14.73
N LEU A 43 1.14 22.83 15.30
CA LEU A 43 0.43 23.54 16.36
C LEU A 43 -0.81 24.20 15.76
N GLY A 44 -1.97 24.00 16.39
CA GLY A 44 -3.26 24.52 15.92
C GLY A 44 -3.20 26.04 15.68
N ASN A 45 -3.84 26.48 14.60
CA ASN A 45 -4.20 27.88 14.40
C ASN A 45 -5.70 28.04 14.71
N GLU A 46 -6.23 29.26 14.71
CA GLU A 46 -7.67 29.54 14.95
C GLU A 46 -8.62 28.91 13.89
N SER A 47 -8.11 28.11 12.95
CA SER A 47 -8.89 27.42 11.92
C SER A 47 -8.96 25.90 12.10
N PHE A 48 -8.30 25.31 13.10
CA PHE A 48 -8.32 23.86 13.35
C PHE A 48 -8.38 23.53 14.84
N ASP A 49 -9.42 22.80 15.24
CA ASP A 49 -9.45 22.11 16.53
C ASP A 49 -8.71 20.77 16.40
N ILE A 50 -7.63 20.63 17.18
CA ILE A 50 -6.86 19.39 17.28
C ILE A 50 -7.20 18.78 18.63
N THR A 51 -7.86 17.62 18.62
CA THR A 51 -8.17 16.85 19.83
C THR A 51 -7.45 15.51 19.75
N GLU A 52 -6.71 15.18 20.81
CA GLU A 52 -6.12 13.86 20.95
C GLU A 52 -7.23 12.82 21.15
N ILE A 53 -7.21 11.77 20.32
CA ILE A 53 -8.17 10.66 20.43
C ILE A 53 -7.57 9.57 21.33
N TYR A 54 -6.33 9.15 21.04
CA TYR A 54 -5.60 8.11 21.75
C TYR A 54 -4.09 8.36 21.71
N GLU A 55 -3.41 7.95 22.77
CA GLU A 55 -1.95 7.81 22.83
C GLU A 55 -1.55 6.34 22.67
N TYR A 56 -0.48 6.08 21.92
CA TYR A 56 0.05 4.75 21.67
C TYR A 56 1.53 4.66 22.04
N ASN A 57 1.98 3.48 22.47
CA ASN A 57 3.36 3.22 22.91
C ASN A 57 4.41 3.15 21.76
N SER A 58 4.00 3.45 20.53
CA SER A 58 4.78 3.27 19.31
C SER A 58 4.20 4.09 18.16
N ASN A 59 5.01 4.34 17.12
CA ASN A 59 4.63 5.20 16.00
C ASN A 59 3.44 4.63 15.24
N VAL A 60 2.44 5.47 14.98
CA VAL A 60 1.27 5.11 14.17
C VAL A 60 1.68 5.01 12.71
N ILE A 61 1.40 3.86 12.09
CA ILE A 61 1.60 3.61 10.66
C ILE A 61 0.29 3.93 9.91
N LYS A 62 -0.84 3.41 10.40
CA LYS A 62 -2.14 3.53 9.73
C LYS A 62 -3.27 3.65 10.75
N TYR A 63 -4.21 4.53 10.46
CA TYR A 63 -5.45 4.68 11.22
C TYR A 63 -6.63 4.42 10.28
N ILE A 64 -7.54 3.55 10.72
CA ILE A 64 -8.74 3.12 9.99
C ILE A 64 -9.95 3.40 10.88
N SER A 65 -10.93 4.13 10.35
CA SER A 65 -12.18 4.45 11.03
C SER A 65 -13.33 4.31 10.06
N ILE A 66 -14.14 3.27 10.21
CA ILE A 66 -15.26 2.93 9.31
C ILE A 66 -16.43 2.49 10.17
N ASP A 67 -17.59 3.13 9.99
CA ASP A 67 -18.85 2.79 10.67
C ASP A 67 -18.73 2.62 12.19
N GLY A 68 -17.91 3.48 12.81
CA GLY A 68 -17.66 3.48 14.25
C GLY A 68 -16.56 2.51 14.71
N THR A 69 -16.15 1.56 13.87
CA THR A 69 -15.01 0.68 14.13
C THR A 69 -13.70 1.41 13.90
N ARG A 70 -12.82 1.35 14.89
CA ARG A 70 -11.51 2.02 14.87
C ARG A 70 -10.39 1.00 15.04
N ALA A 71 -9.49 0.98 14.08
CA ALA A 71 -8.27 0.19 14.11
C ALA A 71 -7.05 1.08 13.89
N THR A 72 -6.02 0.89 14.72
CA THR A 72 -4.74 1.60 14.59
C THR A 72 -3.61 0.61 14.48
N ILE A 73 -2.86 0.68 13.39
CA ILE A 73 -1.64 -0.10 13.18
C ILE A 73 -0.47 0.77 13.61
N THR A 74 0.33 0.29 14.56
CA THR A 74 1.57 0.94 14.96
C THR A 74 2.78 0.13 14.50
N THR A 75 4.00 0.64 14.74
CA THR A 75 5.24 -0.10 14.51
C THR A 75 5.45 -1.27 15.48
N LYS A 76 4.52 -1.54 16.40
CA LYS A 76 4.56 -2.72 17.28
C LYS A 76 3.29 -3.55 17.20
N ASP A 77 2.14 -2.94 17.41
CA ASP A 77 0.89 -3.66 17.67
C ASP A 77 -0.26 -3.18 16.75
N LEU A 78 -1.28 -4.02 16.63
CA LEU A 78 -2.60 -3.61 16.14
C LEU A 78 -3.48 -3.25 17.33
N TYR A 79 -4.10 -2.08 17.30
CA TYR A 79 -5.06 -1.65 18.32
C TYR A 79 -6.47 -1.67 17.78
N ILE A 80 -7.40 -2.28 18.53
CA ILE A 80 -8.85 -2.15 18.31
C ILE A 80 -9.41 -1.33 19.48
N GLY A 81 -9.75 -0.07 19.21
CA GLY A 81 -9.96 0.91 20.29
C GLY A 81 -8.69 1.09 21.14
N HIS A 82 -8.77 0.73 22.42
CA HIS A 82 -7.64 0.73 23.36
C HIS A 82 -6.93 -0.63 23.50
N ASN A 83 -7.53 -1.70 22.98
CA ASN A 83 -7.01 -3.04 23.20
C ASN A 83 -5.88 -3.33 22.21
N ALA A 84 -4.67 -3.51 22.73
CA ALA A 84 -3.53 -3.95 21.95
C ALA A 84 -3.63 -5.43 21.63
N ILE A 85 -3.42 -5.77 20.36
CA ILE A 85 -3.31 -7.13 19.85
C ILE A 85 -1.87 -7.28 19.36
N PRO A 86 -1.04 -8.02 20.11
CA PRO A 86 0.32 -8.28 19.70
C PRO A 86 0.31 -8.99 18.34
N GLN A 87 0.96 -8.39 17.34
CA GLN A 87 1.14 -9.03 16.04
C GLN A 87 2.61 -8.98 15.64
N THR A 88 3.13 -10.13 15.20
CA THR A 88 4.56 -10.38 15.02
C THR A 88 5.17 -9.68 13.80
N CYS A 89 4.38 -9.11 12.88
CA CYS A 89 4.88 -8.32 11.75
C CYS A 89 3.87 -7.23 11.35
N ASN A 90 4.19 -5.96 11.60
CA ASN A 90 3.28 -4.83 11.35
C ASN A 90 3.58 -4.01 10.08
N LYS A 91 4.79 -4.09 9.51
CA LYS A 91 5.14 -3.29 8.32
C LYS A 91 4.33 -3.65 7.07
N ASN A 92 3.84 -4.89 6.99
CA ASN A 92 2.98 -5.39 5.90
C ASN A 92 1.62 -5.86 6.43
N LEU A 93 1.15 -5.26 7.53
CA LEU A 93 -0.17 -5.58 8.08
C LEU A 93 -1.25 -4.81 7.35
N HIS A 94 -2.21 -5.55 6.81
CA HIS A 94 -3.41 -5.03 6.18
C HIS A 94 -4.63 -5.47 6.98
N VAL A 95 -5.69 -4.67 6.93
CA VAL A 95 -6.91 -4.92 7.70
C VAL A 95 -8.11 -4.84 6.79
N ALA A 96 -8.94 -5.88 6.83
CA ALA A 96 -10.31 -5.87 6.34
C ALA A 96 -11.29 -5.75 7.52
N ILE A 97 -12.44 -5.11 7.28
CA ILE A 97 -13.54 -5.02 8.22
C ILE A 97 -14.72 -5.77 7.61
N THR A 98 -15.27 -6.72 8.35
CA THR A 98 -16.41 -7.51 7.86
C THR A 98 -17.67 -6.65 7.78
N PRO A 99 -18.52 -6.83 6.76
CA PRO A 99 -19.57 -5.85 6.43
C PRO A 99 -20.74 -5.80 7.42
N TYR A 100 -20.98 -6.83 8.22
CA TYR A 100 -22.17 -6.90 9.09
C TYR A 100 -21.83 -6.80 10.58
N SER A 101 -20.83 -7.55 11.05
CA SER A 101 -20.42 -7.54 12.45
C SER A 101 -19.22 -6.64 12.74
N ASN A 102 -18.68 -5.96 11.72
CA ASN A 102 -17.51 -5.09 11.82
C ASN A 102 -16.29 -5.74 12.49
N LYS A 103 -16.13 -7.06 12.32
CA LYS A 103 -14.97 -7.79 12.81
C LYS A 103 -13.74 -7.37 12.00
N ILE A 104 -12.61 -7.31 12.68
CA ILE A 104 -11.33 -6.91 12.09
C ILE A 104 -10.57 -8.17 11.70
N ILE A 105 -10.36 -8.33 10.40
CA ILE A 105 -9.55 -9.39 9.82
C ILE A 105 -8.20 -8.80 9.45
N SER A 106 -7.17 -9.23 10.14
CA SER A 106 -5.78 -8.95 9.79
C SER A 106 -5.33 -9.85 8.65
N ALA A 107 -4.59 -9.29 7.71
CA ALA A 107 -3.99 -9.98 6.58
C ALA A 107 -2.51 -9.58 6.45
N VAL A 108 -1.64 -10.58 6.37
CA VAL A 108 -0.19 -10.38 6.15
C VAL A 108 0.24 -11.28 5.00
N LEU A 109 0.96 -10.72 4.03
CA LEU A 109 1.61 -11.49 2.97
C LEU A 109 3.00 -11.94 3.45
N LEU A 110 3.24 -13.25 3.46
CA LEU A 110 4.51 -13.88 3.82
C LEU A 110 4.86 -14.96 2.81
N ASP A 111 5.98 -14.81 2.10
CA ASP A 111 6.50 -15.81 1.15
C ASP A 111 5.47 -16.31 0.11
N GLY A 112 4.58 -15.41 -0.33
CA GLY A 112 3.53 -15.71 -1.30
C GLY A 112 2.22 -16.23 -0.70
N ASP A 113 2.17 -16.48 0.61
CA ASP A 113 0.98 -16.88 1.36
C ASP A 113 0.33 -15.69 2.08
N ILE A 114 -1.00 -15.61 1.99
CA ILE A 114 -1.77 -14.67 2.80
C ILE A 114 -2.12 -15.33 4.13
N LEU A 115 -1.56 -14.84 5.22
CA LEU A 115 -1.92 -15.22 6.58
C LEU A 115 -3.07 -14.35 7.08
N LEU A 116 -4.19 -14.98 7.43
CA LEU A 116 -5.35 -14.27 7.98
C LEU A 116 -5.53 -14.54 9.47
N HIS A 117 -5.97 -13.53 10.20
CA HIS A 117 -6.34 -13.66 11.60
C HIS A 117 -7.52 -12.75 11.90
N ASN A 118 -8.58 -13.30 12.50
CA ASN A 118 -9.66 -12.50 13.03
C ASN A 118 -9.22 -11.91 14.36
N SER A 119 -8.78 -10.66 14.30
CA SER A 119 -8.29 -9.91 15.46
C SER A 119 -9.38 -9.57 16.46
N THR A 120 -10.66 -9.72 16.11
CA THR A 120 -11.77 -9.46 17.04
C THR A 120 -12.06 -10.65 17.94
N ASP A 121 -12.03 -11.88 17.42
CA ASP A 121 -12.36 -13.09 18.20
C ASP A 121 -11.21 -14.09 18.37
N GLY A 122 -10.03 -13.77 17.81
CA GLY A 122 -8.80 -14.57 17.95
C GLY A 122 -8.75 -15.82 17.07
N LYS A 123 -9.74 -16.03 16.19
CA LYS A 123 -9.81 -17.22 15.33
C LYS A 123 -9.11 -16.97 14.00
N THR A 124 -8.52 -18.02 13.43
CA THR A 124 -7.97 -17.97 12.06
C THR A 124 -9.04 -18.43 11.07
N PRO A 125 -9.48 -17.57 10.12
CA PRO A 125 -10.30 -18.00 9.00
C PRO A 125 -9.60 -19.11 8.21
N SER A 126 -10.35 -20.08 7.69
CA SER A 126 -9.78 -21.06 6.74
C SER A 126 -9.47 -20.35 5.42
N HIS A 127 -8.25 -20.54 4.89
CA HIS A 127 -7.82 -19.97 3.62
C HIS A 127 -6.73 -20.81 2.95
N ASP A 128 -6.70 -20.78 1.61
CA ASP A 128 -5.58 -21.19 0.77
C ASP A 128 -5.46 -20.13 -0.34
N ILE A 129 -4.84 -19.00 0.02
CA ILE A 129 -4.79 -17.80 -0.82
C ILE A 129 -3.33 -17.44 -1.03
N LYS A 130 -2.91 -17.48 -2.28
CA LYS A 130 -1.59 -17.04 -2.73
C LYS A 130 -1.65 -15.64 -3.31
N ALA A 131 -0.62 -14.85 -3.12
CA ALA A 131 -0.52 -13.51 -3.69
C ALA A 131 0.93 -13.08 -3.91
N ASP A 132 1.17 -12.22 -4.89
CA ASP A 132 2.45 -11.58 -5.16
C ASP A 132 2.58 -10.23 -4.44
N ASP A 133 1.45 -9.58 -4.18
CA ASP A 133 1.39 -8.25 -3.58
C ASP A 133 0.06 -8.06 -2.83
N ILE A 134 0.02 -7.12 -1.89
CA ILE A 134 -1.14 -6.86 -1.03
C ILE A 134 -1.28 -5.35 -0.75
N MET A 135 -2.51 -4.87 -0.71
CA MET A 135 -2.83 -3.53 -0.22
C MET A 135 -4.13 -3.52 0.58
N SER A 136 -4.38 -2.42 1.30
CA SER A 136 -5.67 -2.19 1.95
C SER A 136 -6.19 -0.78 1.71
N TYR A 137 -7.49 -0.68 1.47
CA TYR A 137 -8.17 0.58 1.24
C TYR A 137 -9.57 0.54 1.84
N ASN A 138 -9.93 1.55 2.63
CA ASN A 138 -11.25 1.68 3.25
C ASN A 138 -11.78 0.36 3.84
N GLY A 139 -10.96 -0.30 4.67
CA GLY A 139 -11.37 -1.52 5.37
C GLY A 139 -11.53 -2.73 4.46
N ARG A 140 -11.02 -2.69 3.23
CA ARG A 140 -10.97 -3.81 2.30
C ARG A 140 -9.52 -4.15 2.01
N VAL A 141 -9.25 -5.43 1.78
CA VAL A 141 -7.92 -5.93 1.42
C VAL A 141 -7.96 -6.40 -0.02
N TYR A 142 -6.94 -6.04 -0.78
CA TYR A 142 -6.78 -6.45 -2.17
C TYR A 142 -5.44 -7.14 -2.33
N ILE A 143 -5.43 -8.17 -3.17
CA ILE A 143 -4.25 -8.94 -3.49
C ILE A 143 -4.02 -8.96 -4.99
N LYS A 144 -2.76 -9.10 -5.37
CA LYS A 144 -2.34 -9.45 -6.72
C LYS A 144 -1.99 -10.92 -6.78
N ASN A 145 -2.43 -11.62 -7.80
CA ASN A 145 -1.96 -12.98 -8.13
C ASN A 145 -1.77 -13.04 -9.65
N GLY A 146 -0.52 -13.02 -10.10
CA GLY A 146 -0.13 -12.90 -11.50
C GLY A 146 -0.68 -11.62 -12.14
N ASP A 147 -1.56 -11.81 -13.12
CA ASP A 147 -2.26 -10.76 -13.86
C ASP A 147 -3.64 -10.41 -13.28
N MET A 148 -4.00 -10.97 -12.12
CA MET A 148 -5.31 -10.78 -11.50
C MET A 148 -5.22 -9.95 -10.22
N VAL A 149 -6.17 -9.03 -10.06
CA VAL A 149 -6.44 -8.32 -8.80
C VAL A 149 -7.72 -8.88 -8.20
N SER A 150 -7.64 -9.27 -6.93
CA SER A 150 -8.80 -9.75 -6.17
C SER A 150 -9.00 -8.93 -4.90
N GLU A 151 -10.24 -8.66 -4.56
CA GLU A 151 -10.66 -8.23 -3.23
C GLU A 151 -10.83 -9.47 -2.35
N LEU A 152 -10.33 -9.42 -1.12
CA LEU A 152 -10.57 -10.47 -0.13
C LEU A 152 -11.92 -10.24 0.54
N ASP A 153 -12.96 -10.87 -0.02
CA ASP A 153 -14.32 -10.75 0.46
C ASP A 153 -14.51 -11.56 1.75
N CYS A 154 -15.03 -10.92 2.79
CA CYS A 154 -15.21 -11.50 4.11
C CYS A 154 -16.68 -11.92 4.31
N VAL A 155 -16.96 -13.19 4.07
CA VAL A 155 -18.30 -13.77 4.18
C VAL A 155 -18.55 -14.24 5.61
N GLU A 156 -19.51 -13.61 6.28
CA GLU A 156 -19.94 -14.00 7.62
C GLU A 156 -20.99 -15.12 7.54
N MET A 157 -20.66 -16.29 8.12
CA MET A 157 -21.56 -17.46 8.16
C MET A 157 -21.62 -18.04 9.57
N GLY A 158 -22.80 -18.02 10.17
CA GLY A 158 -22.99 -18.45 11.56
C GLY A 158 -22.08 -17.68 12.51
N ASN A 159 -21.20 -18.40 13.22
CA ASN A 159 -20.24 -17.80 14.16
C ASN A 159 -18.83 -17.60 13.56
N GLY A 160 -18.66 -17.82 12.26
CA GLY A 160 -17.37 -17.78 11.56
C GLY A 160 -17.29 -16.68 10.50
N VAL A 161 -16.06 -16.37 10.11
CA VAL A 161 -15.76 -15.53 8.94
C VAL A 161 -14.98 -16.40 7.96
N HIS A 162 -15.44 -16.47 6.72
CA HIS A 162 -14.73 -17.09 5.61
C HIS A 162 -14.20 -15.99 4.70
N VAL A 163 -12.97 -16.12 4.23
CA VAL A 163 -12.37 -15.13 3.34
C VAL A 163 -12.16 -15.77 1.98
N VAL A 164 -12.71 -15.14 0.94
CA VAL A 164 -12.66 -15.64 -0.44
C VAL A 164 -12.15 -14.55 -1.38
N PRO A 165 -11.22 -14.87 -2.29
CA PRO A 165 -10.78 -13.90 -3.29
C PRO A 165 -11.88 -13.71 -4.34
N LYS A 166 -12.30 -12.46 -4.52
CA LYS A 166 -13.25 -12.05 -5.56
C LYS A 166 -12.51 -11.23 -6.60
N HIS A 167 -12.56 -11.66 -7.85
CA HIS A 167 -11.96 -10.92 -8.96
C HIS A 167 -12.52 -9.50 -9.07
N VAL A 168 -11.65 -8.50 -9.15
CA VAL A 168 -12.04 -7.10 -9.31
C VAL A 168 -11.38 -6.40 -10.49
N GLY A 169 -10.32 -6.97 -11.06
CA GLY A 169 -9.70 -6.42 -12.27
C GLY A 169 -8.47 -7.20 -12.73
N ASN A 170 -7.98 -6.84 -13.91
CA ASN A 170 -6.76 -7.41 -14.49
C ASN A 170 -5.63 -6.39 -14.48
N VAL A 171 -4.41 -6.86 -14.32
CA VAL A 171 -3.18 -6.06 -14.31
C VAL A 171 -2.06 -6.77 -15.08
N MET A 172 -1.05 -6.03 -15.50
CA MET A 172 0.15 -6.62 -16.08
C MET A 172 1.07 -7.11 -14.98
N GLU A 173 1.35 -8.40 -14.95
CA GLU A 173 2.15 -9.07 -13.92
C GLU A 173 3.44 -8.33 -13.57
N ASN A 174 4.26 -7.96 -14.55
CA ASN A 174 5.59 -7.36 -14.31
C ASN A 174 5.61 -5.82 -14.38
N ALA A 175 4.48 -5.19 -14.68
CA ALA A 175 4.39 -3.74 -14.90
C ALA A 175 3.46 -3.04 -13.90
N THR A 176 3.21 -3.67 -12.76
CA THR A 176 2.21 -3.26 -11.76
C THR A 176 2.82 -3.24 -10.36
N LYS A 177 2.56 -2.17 -9.62
CA LYS A 177 2.91 -2.03 -8.20
C LYS A 177 1.71 -1.62 -7.37
N PHE A 178 1.54 -2.24 -6.21
CA PHE A 178 0.50 -1.87 -5.26
C PHE A 178 1.05 -0.81 -4.30
N TYR A 179 0.20 0.13 -3.94
CA TYR A 179 0.49 1.21 -3.02
C TYR A 179 -0.70 1.41 -2.06
N ASP A 180 -0.59 2.33 -1.10
CA ASP A 180 -1.66 2.57 -0.12
C ASP A 180 -2.91 3.15 -0.80
N GLY A 181 -3.86 2.28 -1.13
CA GLY A 181 -5.15 2.64 -1.73
C GLY A 181 -5.19 2.72 -3.25
N VAL A 182 -4.09 2.41 -3.94
CA VAL A 182 -4.01 2.55 -5.41
C VAL A 182 -3.04 1.54 -6.00
N ILE A 183 -3.36 1.07 -7.20
CA ILE A 183 -2.44 0.28 -8.03
C ILE A 183 -1.92 1.18 -9.15
N ILE A 184 -0.61 1.24 -9.34
CA ILE A 184 -0.01 1.96 -10.47
C ILE A 184 0.60 0.96 -11.45
N GLN A 185 0.23 1.11 -12.71
CA GLN A 185 0.76 0.32 -13.81
C GLN A 185 1.54 1.21 -14.76
N ASN A 186 2.65 0.70 -15.31
CA ASN A 186 3.45 1.38 -16.33
C ASN A 186 3.57 0.50 -17.58
N VAL A 187 2.67 0.70 -18.53
CA VAL A 187 2.63 -0.04 -19.79
C VAL A 187 3.37 0.75 -20.85
N LEU A 188 4.65 0.39 -21.07
CA LEU A 188 5.50 1.00 -22.09
C LEU A 188 5.57 2.55 -22.00
N GLY A 189 5.60 3.08 -20.78
CA GLY A 189 5.65 4.52 -20.50
C GLY A 189 4.28 5.19 -20.38
N SER A 190 3.19 4.45 -20.56
CA SER A 190 1.82 4.90 -20.29
C SER A 190 1.42 4.46 -18.89
N PHE A 191 1.11 5.41 -18.02
CA PHE A 191 0.77 5.13 -16.64
C PHE A 191 -0.74 5.02 -16.45
N MET A 192 -1.17 4.01 -15.69
CA MET A 192 -2.56 3.84 -15.30
C MET A 192 -2.65 3.69 -13.79
N ALA A 193 -3.56 4.44 -13.16
CA ALA A 193 -3.91 4.32 -11.76
C ALA A 193 -5.24 3.56 -11.63
N SER A 194 -5.22 2.42 -10.93
CA SER A 194 -6.45 1.69 -10.59
C SER A 194 -6.86 1.99 -9.16
N ILE A 195 -8.09 2.46 -9.00
CA ILE A 195 -8.68 2.93 -7.74
C ILE A 195 -9.95 2.15 -7.45
N PHE A 196 -10.16 1.76 -6.18
CA PHE A 196 -11.26 0.90 -5.73
C PHE A 196 -12.17 1.62 -4.71
N PRO A 197 -12.98 2.59 -5.15
CA PRO A 197 -13.76 3.43 -4.24
C PRO A 197 -14.80 2.62 -3.45
N GLU A 198 -15.37 1.59 -4.06
CA GLU A 198 -16.41 0.72 -3.53
C GLU A 198 -16.06 -0.76 -3.74
N ALA A 199 -16.71 -1.64 -2.99
CA ALA A 199 -16.48 -3.09 -3.10
C ALA A 199 -16.84 -3.60 -4.49
N GLY A 200 -15.93 -4.34 -5.12
CA GLY A 200 -16.12 -4.87 -6.47
C GLY A 200 -16.14 -3.84 -7.61
N VAL A 201 -15.92 -2.55 -7.33
CA VAL A 201 -15.87 -1.48 -8.34
C VAL A 201 -14.45 -0.95 -8.43
N HIS A 202 -13.91 -0.87 -9.65
CA HIS A 202 -12.64 -0.21 -9.90
C HIS A 202 -12.73 0.79 -11.05
N HIS A 203 -11.94 1.84 -10.96
CA HIS A 203 -11.71 2.81 -12.04
C HIS A 203 -10.25 2.76 -12.43
N GLN A 204 -9.99 2.75 -13.73
CA GLN A 204 -8.64 2.81 -14.28
C GLN A 204 -8.48 4.15 -14.99
N ILE A 205 -7.61 5.00 -14.46
CA ILE A 205 -7.38 6.35 -14.95
C ILE A 205 -5.99 6.42 -15.57
N GLN A 206 -5.91 6.90 -16.81
CA GLN A 206 -4.63 7.19 -17.45
C GLN A 206 -4.02 8.46 -16.84
N CYS A 207 -2.75 8.40 -16.46
CA CYS A 207 -2.02 9.51 -15.83
C CYS A 207 -0.79 9.87 -16.68
N ASP A 208 -1.00 10.64 -17.74
CA ASP A 208 0.05 10.99 -18.70
C ASP A 208 1.17 11.84 -18.09
N GLU A 209 0.92 12.50 -16.97
CA GLU A 209 1.88 13.39 -16.31
C GLU A 209 3.04 12.64 -15.65
N PHE A 210 2.89 11.33 -15.45
CA PHE A 210 3.95 10.46 -14.96
C PHE A 210 4.89 10.00 -16.08
N LYS A 211 4.65 10.39 -17.34
CA LYS A 211 5.47 9.97 -18.47
C LYS A 211 6.94 10.36 -18.32
N GLY A 212 7.80 9.35 -18.37
CA GLY A 212 9.24 9.48 -18.18
C GLY A 212 9.67 9.74 -16.73
N TYR A 213 8.75 9.58 -15.77
CA TYR A 213 9.07 9.45 -14.35
C TYR A 213 9.15 7.98 -13.94
N GLN A 214 9.83 7.73 -12.84
CA GLN A 214 9.74 6.49 -12.07
C GLN A 214 8.91 6.77 -10.83
N VAL A 215 7.76 6.11 -10.68
CA VAL A 215 6.94 6.24 -9.47
C VAL A 215 7.66 5.56 -8.30
N ILE A 216 7.87 6.31 -7.22
CA ILE A 216 8.57 5.87 -6.01
C ILE A 216 7.55 5.48 -4.96
N GLU A 217 6.59 6.37 -4.70
CA GLU A 217 5.53 6.19 -3.73
C GLU A 217 4.21 6.72 -4.29
N ALA A 218 3.10 6.08 -3.94
CA ALA A 218 1.78 6.60 -4.20
C ALA A 218 0.86 6.35 -3.00
N LYS A 219 -0.16 7.19 -2.86
CA LYS A 219 -1.20 7.02 -1.85
C LYS A 219 -2.49 7.63 -2.35
N TYR A 220 -3.58 6.88 -2.25
CA TYR A 220 -4.91 7.36 -2.55
C TYR A 220 -5.77 7.41 -1.30
N LYS A 221 -6.40 8.57 -1.05
CA LYS A 221 -7.33 8.77 0.05
C LYS A 221 -8.32 9.88 -0.29
N ASN A 222 -9.61 9.66 -0.02
CA ASN A 222 -10.69 10.64 -0.16
C ASN A 222 -10.66 11.41 -1.50
N ASN A 223 -10.67 10.68 -2.63
CA ASN A 223 -10.64 11.25 -3.99
C ASN A 223 -9.36 12.03 -4.33
N VAL A 224 -8.28 11.86 -3.56
CA VAL A 224 -6.98 12.45 -3.82
C VAL A 224 -5.93 11.36 -3.97
N LEU A 225 -5.27 11.31 -5.12
CA LEU A 225 -4.07 10.53 -5.36
C LEU A 225 -2.85 11.44 -5.22
N MET A 226 -1.96 11.10 -4.30
CA MET A 226 -0.65 11.69 -4.17
C MET A 226 0.39 10.72 -4.70
N VAL A 227 1.28 11.21 -5.57
CA VAL A 227 2.37 10.40 -6.14
C VAL A 227 3.67 11.16 -5.98
N ILE A 228 4.69 10.47 -5.48
CA ILE A 228 6.07 10.94 -5.51
C ILE A 228 6.78 10.15 -6.60
N ALA A 229 7.33 10.87 -7.58
CA ALA A 229 7.98 10.24 -8.72
C ALA A 229 9.32 10.92 -9.01
N SER A 230 10.32 10.13 -9.40
CA SER A 230 11.66 10.62 -9.69
C SER A 230 11.91 10.75 -11.19
N LYS A 231 12.66 11.78 -11.57
CA LYS A 231 13.14 11.98 -12.95
C LYS A 231 14.49 12.66 -12.93
N LYS A 232 15.50 11.97 -13.45
CA LYS A 232 16.90 12.46 -13.49
C LYS A 232 17.41 12.91 -12.11
N GLY A 233 17.08 12.16 -11.05
CA GLY A 233 17.52 12.44 -9.68
C GLY A 233 16.71 13.51 -8.94
N LYS A 234 15.72 14.16 -9.59
CA LYS A 234 14.76 15.06 -8.94
C LYS A 234 13.50 14.32 -8.55
N TYR A 235 12.91 14.69 -7.41
CA TYR A 235 11.65 14.12 -6.95
C TYR A 235 10.55 15.16 -7.09
N ASP A 236 9.50 14.82 -7.82
CA ASP A 236 8.33 15.69 -7.98
C ASP A 236 7.14 15.04 -7.28
N LYS A 237 6.33 15.87 -6.60
CA LYS A 237 5.06 15.43 -6.01
C LYS A 237 3.90 15.85 -6.90
N PHE A 238 3.10 14.87 -7.30
CA PHE A 238 1.86 15.06 -8.03
C PHE A 238 0.69 14.84 -7.09
N ILE A 239 -0.30 15.73 -7.14
CA ILE A 239 -1.53 15.66 -6.37
C ILE A 239 -2.68 15.75 -7.37
N LEU A 240 -3.34 14.63 -7.61
CA LEU A 240 -4.49 14.51 -8.48
C LEU A 240 -5.74 14.43 -7.59
N LYS A 241 -6.68 15.34 -7.80
CA LYS A 241 -8.00 15.32 -7.14
C LYS A 241 -9.05 14.94 -8.17
N PHE A 242 -9.67 13.78 -7.99
CA PHE A 242 -10.69 13.26 -8.91
C PHE A 242 -12.06 13.87 -8.61
N ASP A 243 -12.89 13.95 -9.65
CA ASP A 243 -14.33 14.10 -9.46
C ASP A 243 -14.98 12.82 -8.90
N ASP A 244 -16.23 12.91 -8.47
CA ASP A 244 -16.94 11.78 -7.84
C ASP A 244 -17.20 10.61 -8.81
N LYS A 245 -17.02 10.83 -10.11
CA LYS A 245 -17.24 9.81 -11.17
C LYS A 245 -15.93 9.24 -11.71
N PHE A 246 -14.78 9.69 -11.19
CA PHE A 246 -13.45 9.38 -11.70
C PHE A 246 -13.29 9.66 -13.20
N SER A 247 -14.05 10.63 -13.73
CA SER A 247 -14.07 10.97 -15.16
C SER A 247 -13.07 12.07 -15.52
N SER A 248 -12.71 12.88 -14.54
CA SER A 248 -11.72 13.95 -14.66
C SER A 248 -10.99 14.15 -13.33
N TYR A 249 -9.86 14.87 -13.38
CA TYR A 249 -9.15 15.29 -12.19
C TYR A 249 -8.49 16.65 -12.38
N SER A 250 -8.28 17.36 -11.28
CA SER A 250 -7.37 18.52 -11.24
C SER A 250 -5.98 18.08 -10.80
N LEU A 251 -4.95 18.61 -11.44
CA LEU A 251 -3.55 18.33 -11.10
C LEU A 251 -2.89 19.52 -10.41
N ARG A 252 -2.19 19.23 -9.32
CA ARG A 252 -1.17 20.10 -8.75
C ARG A 252 0.16 19.37 -8.71
N LYS A 253 1.21 20.00 -9.25
CA LYS A 253 2.59 19.51 -9.18
C LYS A 253 3.39 20.39 -8.24
N VAL A 254 4.26 19.78 -7.45
CA VAL A 254 5.29 20.44 -6.65
C VAL A 254 6.63 19.87 -7.10
N ASP A 255 7.43 20.71 -7.75
CA ASP A 255 8.74 20.30 -8.28
C ASP A 255 9.79 20.20 -7.18
N ASP A 256 10.73 19.26 -7.37
CA ASP A 256 11.98 19.14 -6.60
C ASP A 256 11.78 19.14 -5.07
N ILE A 257 10.91 18.26 -4.59
CA ILE A 257 10.69 18.06 -3.17
C ILE A 257 11.86 17.30 -2.54
N SER A 258 12.18 17.65 -1.29
CA SER A 258 13.06 16.82 -0.47
C SER A 258 12.34 15.51 -0.13
N TYR A 259 12.86 14.41 -0.66
CA TYR A 259 12.44 13.05 -0.31
C TYR A 259 13.58 12.44 0.50
N THR A 260 13.50 12.58 1.82
CA THR A 260 14.38 11.94 2.80
C THR A 260 13.76 10.66 3.31
#